data_AF-A0A436FBM9-F1
#
_entry.id   AF-A0A436FBM9-F1
#
_cell.length_a   1.000
_cell.length_b   1.000
_cell.length_c   1.000
_cell.angle_alpha   90.00
_cell.angle_beta   90.00
_cell.angle_gamma   90.00
#
_symmetry.space_group_name_H-M   'P 1'
#
loop_
_entity.id
_entity.type
_entity.pdbx_description
1 polymer ?
#
loop_
_entity_poly.entity_id
_entity_poly.type
_entity_poly.pdbx_seq_one_letter_code
_entity_poly.pdbx_strand_id
1 'polypeptide(L)'
;MAGLGTFVRRLFSADDAGISVPAMDGVFKPDNRLEEAERLLSLPAIDNLVASPARLLCSSGNTLFRIDLGRAGASAVAIAEFAAPISFVASAPDGRLAVGIEGEGLQ
;
A
#
# COMPACT_ATOMS: atom_id res chain seq x y z
N MET A 1 -2.89 -42.24 0.20
CA MET A 1 -3.29 -40.81 0.13
C MET A 1 -2.98 -40.01 1.41
N ALA A 2 -2.02 -40.41 2.25
CA ALA A 2 -1.72 -39.76 3.54
C ALA A 2 -0.47 -38.84 3.53
N GLY A 3 0.33 -38.83 2.45
CA GLY A 3 1.61 -38.11 2.43
C GLY A 3 1.52 -36.62 2.03
N LEU A 4 0.54 -36.26 1.21
CA LEU A 4 0.45 -34.90 0.65
C LEU A 4 -0.04 -33.87 1.69
N GLY A 5 -1.02 -34.23 2.51
CA GLY A 5 -1.56 -33.35 3.56
C GLY A 5 -0.53 -33.02 4.64
N THR A 6 0.27 -34.01 5.06
CA THR A 6 1.35 -33.85 6.04
C THR A 6 2.48 -32.99 5.48
N PHE A 7 2.78 -33.10 4.18
CA PHE A 7 3.79 -32.27 3.53
C PHE A 7 3.36 -30.80 3.44
N VAL A 8 2.10 -30.54 3.06
CA VAL A 8 1.52 -29.17 3.02
C VAL A 8 1.49 -28.54 4.43
N ARG A 9 1.05 -29.29 5.44
CA ARG A 9 1.07 -28.83 6.84
C ARG A 9 2.47 -28.50 7.36
N ARG A 10 3.48 -29.29 6.99
CA ARG A 10 4.88 -29.05 7.35
C ARG A 10 5.48 -27.86 6.62
N LEU A 11 5.02 -27.59 5.39
CA LEU A 11 5.44 -26.44 4.60
C LEU A 11 4.93 -25.11 5.15
N PHE A 12 3.69 -25.09 5.62
CA PHE A 12 3.07 -23.92 6.26
C PHE A 12 3.20 -23.94 7.78
N SER A 13 3.90 -24.96 8.31
CA SER A 13 4.18 -25.19 9.72
C SER A 13 2.99 -24.86 10.64
N ALA A 14 1.78 -25.25 10.21
CA ALA A 14 0.52 -24.77 10.74
C ALA A 14 0.14 -25.32 12.14
N ASP A 15 0.97 -26.20 12.71
CA ASP A 15 0.68 -26.90 13.97
C ASP A 15 1.63 -26.49 15.13
N ASP A 16 2.47 -25.45 14.97
CA ASP A 16 3.36 -24.96 16.06
C ASP A 16 2.82 -23.67 16.69
N ALA A 17 2.59 -23.71 18.00
CA ALA A 17 2.05 -22.59 18.77
C ALA A 17 3.16 -21.56 19.05
N GLY A 18 3.44 -20.70 18.05
CA GLY A 18 4.40 -19.60 18.21
C GLY A 18 5.11 -19.14 16.94
N ILE A 19 4.63 -19.50 15.75
CA ILE A 19 5.34 -19.17 14.51
C ILE A 19 5.06 -17.73 14.08
N SER A 20 6.15 -16.96 13.96
CA SER A 20 6.24 -15.68 13.27
C SER A 20 5.74 -15.77 11.83
N VAL A 21 5.32 -14.64 11.26
CA VAL A 21 4.95 -14.52 9.84
C VAL A 21 5.93 -15.32 8.96
N PRO A 22 5.44 -16.23 8.09
CA PRO A 22 6.31 -17.00 7.21
C PRO A 22 7.25 -16.06 6.47
N ALA A 23 8.54 -16.43 6.36
CA ALA A 23 9.50 -15.61 5.63
C ALA A 23 9.00 -15.39 4.20
N MET A 24 8.74 -14.13 3.85
CA MET A 24 8.20 -13.76 2.54
C MET A 24 9.22 -13.98 1.40
N ASP A 25 10.49 -14.20 1.76
CA ASP A 25 11.58 -14.65 0.89
C ASP A 25 11.81 -16.18 0.93
N GLY A 26 10.83 -16.96 1.37
CA GLY A 26 10.92 -18.41 1.45
C GLY A 26 11.06 -19.10 0.08
N VAL A 27 11.02 -20.43 0.05
CA VAL A 27 11.14 -21.25 -1.18
C VAL A 27 10.14 -20.82 -2.28
N PHE A 28 8.99 -20.28 -1.88
CA PHE A 28 7.94 -19.82 -2.80
C PHE A 28 8.11 -18.38 -3.28
N LYS A 29 9.02 -17.61 -2.68
CA LYS A 29 9.30 -16.20 -2.96
C LYS A 29 8.04 -15.38 -3.31
N PRO A 30 7.00 -15.40 -2.46
CA PRO A 30 5.75 -14.69 -2.74
C PRO A 30 5.94 -13.20 -3.03
N ASP A 31 7.02 -12.59 -2.51
CA ASP A 31 7.29 -11.16 -2.69
C ASP A 31 8.06 -10.82 -3.97
N ASN A 32 8.48 -11.80 -4.80
CA ASN A 32 9.26 -11.53 -6.03
C ASN A 32 8.63 -10.45 -6.92
N ARG A 33 7.29 -10.38 -6.96
CA ARG A 33 6.58 -9.37 -7.73
C ARG A 33 6.77 -7.95 -7.20
N LEU A 34 6.98 -7.78 -5.89
CA LEU A 34 7.34 -6.52 -5.25
C LEU A 34 8.82 -6.20 -5.47
N GLU A 35 9.74 -7.16 -5.33
CA GLU A 35 11.17 -6.93 -5.61
C GLU A 35 11.42 -6.54 -7.07
N GLU A 36 10.71 -7.16 -8.00
CA GLU A 36 10.82 -6.91 -9.43
C GLU A 36 9.95 -5.73 -9.91
N ALA A 37 9.14 -5.13 -9.02
CA ALA A 37 8.25 -4.04 -9.39
C ALA A 37 9.05 -2.81 -9.84
N GLU A 38 8.64 -2.25 -10.98
CA GLU A 38 9.19 -0.97 -11.45
C GLU A 38 8.80 0.14 -10.47
N ARG A 39 9.81 0.90 -10.00
CA ARG A 39 9.57 2.11 -9.22
C ARG A 39 9.09 3.23 -10.15
N LEU A 40 7.79 3.48 -10.13
CA LEU A 40 7.17 4.51 -10.98
C LEU A 40 7.45 5.95 -10.51
N LEU A 41 7.57 6.16 -9.20
CA LEU A 41 7.70 7.49 -8.58
C LEU A 41 8.53 7.40 -7.30
N SER A 42 9.20 8.51 -6.95
CA SER A 42 9.80 8.71 -5.64
C SER A 42 9.44 10.11 -5.12
N LEU A 43 8.86 10.18 -3.93
CA LEU A 43 8.67 11.42 -3.16
C LEU A 43 9.18 11.19 -1.74
N PRO A 44 9.64 12.25 -1.04
CA PRO A 44 9.99 12.12 0.37
C PRO A 44 8.74 11.75 1.19
N ALA A 45 8.90 10.88 2.19
CA ALA A 45 7.89 10.62 3.21
C ALA A 45 6.47 10.29 2.69
N ILE A 46 6.34 9.52 1.60
CA ILE A 46 5.05 8.96 1.19
C ILE A 46 4.55 8.03 2.29
N ASP A 47 3.33 8.25 2.78
CA ASP A 47 2.76 7.50 3.91
C ASP A 47 1.42 6.80 3.60
N ASN A 48 0.62 7.32 2.66
CA ASN A 48 -0.62 6.69 2.21
C ASN A 48 -0.71 6.62 0.68
N LEU A 49 -1.36 5.57 0.17
CA LEU A 49 -1.69 5.37 -1.24
C LEU A 49 -3.15 4.93 -1.37
N VAL A 50 -3.95 5.64 -2.17
CA VAL A 50 -5.36 5.33 -2.36
C VAL A 50 -5.73 5.37 -3.85
N ALA A 51 -6.41 4.33 -4.30
CA ALA A 51 -7.09 4.32 -5.59
C ALA A 51 -8.53 4.82 -5.38
N SER A 52 -8.90 5.88 -6.11
CA SER A 52 -10.28 6.32 -6.26
C SER A 52 -10.82 5.87 -7.62
N PRO A 53 -12.14 5.91 -7.86
CA PRO A 53 -12.72 5.58 -9.16
C PRO A 53 -12.12 6.34 -10.35
N ALA A 54 -11.55 7.53 -10.11
CA ALA A 54 -11.00 8.38 -11.17
C ALA A 54 -9.47 8.48 -11.17
N ARG A 55 -8.80 8.35 -10.02
CA ARG A 55 -7.40 8.76 -9.82
C ARG A 55 -6.66 7.85 -8.85
N LEU A 56 -5.35 7.74 -9.02
CA LEU A 56 -4.43 7.27 -7.98
C LEU A 56 -3.91 8.48 -7.20
N LEU A 57 -3.90 8.40 -5.88
CA LEU A 57 -3.53 9.48 -4.98
C LEU A 57 -2.57 8.97 -3.91
N CYS A 58 -1.68 9.83 -3.44
CA CYS A 58 -0.84 9.56 -2.26
C CYS A 58 -0.72 10.81 -1.39
N SER A 59 -0.43 10.64 -0.11
CA SER A 59 -0.04 11.74 0.76
C SER A 59 1.45 11.70 1.07
N SER A 60 1.99 12.86 1.42
CA SER A 60 3.33 13.04 1.97
C SER A 60 3.30 14.24 2.90
N GLY A 61 3.41 14.02 4.21
CA GLY A 61 3.26 15.07 5.20
C GLY A 61 1.87 15.68 5.14
N ASN A 62 1.76 17.00 5.01
CA ASN A 62 0.49 17.73 4.93
C ASN A 62 -0.08 17.86 3.50
N THR A 63 0.53 17.22 2.51
CA THR A 63 0.18 17.42 1.09
C THR A 63 -0.41 16.16 0.48
N LEU A 64 -1.54 16.32 -0.21
CA LEU A 64 -2.16 15.27 -1.04
C LEU A 64 -1.76 15.47 -2.50
N PHE A 65 -1.25 14.40 -3.10
CA PHE A 65 -0.83 14.35 -4.49
C PHE A 65 -1.74 13.44 -5.30
N ARG A 66 -2.01 13.83 -6.54
CA ARG A 66 -2.49 12.93 -7.58
C ARG A 66 -1.29 12.35 -8.32
N ILE A 67 -1.29 11.03 -8.52
CA ILE A 67 -0.32 10.34 -9.37
C ILE A 67 -0.92 10.21 -10.77
N ASP A 68 -0.27 10.86 -11.74
CA ASP A 68 -0.61 10.76 -13.16
C ASP A 68 0.32 9.72 -13.81
N LEU A 69 -0.25 8.60 -14.26
CA LEU A 69 0.47 7.52 -14.94
C LEU A 69 0.43 7.76 -16.46
N GLY A 70 1.58 7.99 -17.08
CA GLY A 70 1.71 8.21 -18.51
C GLY A 70 2.67 7.23 -19.18
N ARG A 71 2.70 7.23 -20.52
CA ARG A 71 3.63 6.38 -21.29
C ARG A 71 5.11 6.71 -21.06
N ALA A 72 5.40 7.92 -20.61
CA ALA A 72 6.76 8.38 -20.33
C ALA A 72 7.17 8.24 -18.84
N GLY A 73 6.33 7.61 -18.02
CA GLY A 73 6.55 7.46 -16.57
C GLY A 73 5.40 8.01 -15.74
N ALA A 74 5.59 8.08 -14.43
CA ALA A 74 4.63 8.67 -13.50
C ALA A 74 5.09 10.05 -13.02
N SER A 75 4.13 10.94 -12.78
CA SER A 75 4.37 12.21 -12.09
C SER A 75 3.39 12.39 -10.94
N ALA A 76 3.79 13.17 -9.94
CA ALA A 76 2.92 13.57 -8.85
C ALA A 76 2.60 15.06 -8.95
N VAL A 77 1.32 15.38 -8.84
CA VAL A 77 0.81 16.75 -8.86
C VAL A 77 0.14 17.00 -7.53
N ALA A 78 0.62 18.00 -6.77
CA ALA A 78 -0.05 18.42 -5.53
C ALA A 78 -1.45 18.95 -5.87
N ILE A 79 -2.47 18.46 -5.16
CA ILE A 79 -3.86 18.83 -5.40
C ILE A 79 -4.54 19.45 -4.17
N ALA A 80 -3.97 19.23 -2.98
CA ALA A 80 -4.40 19.87 -1.74
C ALA A 80 -3.24 19.91 -0.74
N GLU A 81 -3.24 20.93 0.11
CA GLU A 81 -2.34 21.07 1.25
C GLU A 81 -3.18 21.41 2.48
N PHE A 82 -2.81 20.85 3.62
CA PHE A 82 -3.54 20.99 4.89
C PHE A 82 -2.66 21.65 5.96
N ALA A 83 -3.29 22.10 7.04
CA ALA A 83 -2.61 22.80 8.13
C ALA A 83 -1.69 21.91 8.97
N ALA A 84 -1.93 20.60 8.95
CA ALA A 84 -1.15 19.59 9.67
C ALA A 84 -0.97 18.31 8.83
N PRO A 85 -0.08 17.39 9.22
CA PRO A 85 0.14 16.14 8.49
C PRO A 85 -1.14 15.34 8.26
N ILE A 86 -1.21 14.71 7.09
CA ILE A 86 -2.25 13.75 6.74
C ILE A 86 -1.93 12.42 7.43
N SER A 87 -2.87 11.93 8.22
CA SER A 87 -2.75 10.66 8.96
C SER A 87 -3.38 9.48 8.21
N PHE A 88 -4.41 9.73 7.39
CA PHE A 88 -4.99 8.72 6.49
C PHE A 88 -5.69 9.37 5.29
N VAL A 89 -5.85 8.59 4.23
CA VAL A 89 -6.70 8.94 3.07
C VAL A 89 -7.55 7.73 2.69
N ALA A 90 -8.86 7.92 2.57
CA ALA A 90 -9.79 6.91 2.09
C ALA A 90 -10.63 7.43 0.92
N SER A 91 -11.04 6.54 0.02
CA SER A 91 -11.91 6.88 -1.11
C SER A 91 -13.24 6.15 -1.00
N ALA A 92 -14.33 6.89 -1.23
CA ALA A 92 -15.66 6.34 -1.37
C ALA A 92 -15.96 5.95 -2.83
N PRO A 93 -16.90 5.00 -3.08
CA PRO A 93 -17.27 4.59 -4.43
C PRO A 93 -17.81 5.71 -5.33
N ASP A 94 -18.32 6.80 -4.74
CA ASP A 94 -18.81 7.97 -5.46
C ASP A 94 -17.70 8.98 -5.82
N GLY A 95 -16.44 8.65 -5.51
CA GLY A 95 -15.27 9.48 -5.82
C GLY A 95 -14.92 10.51 -4.76
N ARG A 96 -15.70 10.62 -3.68
CA ARG A 96 -15.29 11.46 -2.53
C ARG A 96 -14.07 10.88 -1.84
N LEU A 97 -13.30 11.77 -1.23
CA LEU A 97 -12.19 11.43 -0.37
C LEU A 97 -12.51 11.82 1.06
N ALA A 98 -12.00 11.02 1.99
CA ALA A 98 -11.98 11.28 3.41
C ALA A 98 -10.51 11.41 3.81
N VAL A 99 -10.09 12.60 4.26
CA VAL A 99 -8.71 12.90 4.63
C VAL A 99 -8.62 13.17 6.12
N GLY A 100 -7.86 12.36 6.85
CA GLY A 100 -7.64 12.57 8.27
C GLY A 100 -6.46 13.50 8.52
N ILE A 101 -6.70 14.63 9.16
CA ILE A 101 -5.68 15.62 9.51
C ILE A 101 -5.32 15.49 10.98
N GLU A 102 -4.03 15.37 11.27
CA GLU A 102 -3.53 15.23 12.63
C GLU A 102 -4.02 16.38 13.53
N GLY A 103 -4.67 16.05 14.64
CA GLY A 103 -5.20 17.03 15.60
C GLY A 103 -6.48 17.77 15.16
N GLU A 104 -6.91 17.65 13.90
CA GLU A 104 -8.11 18.35 13.38
C GLU A 104 -9.28 17.43 13.04
N GLY A 105 -9.02 16.16 12.70
CA GLY A 105 -10.07 15.20 12.35
C GLY A 105 -10.26 15.05 10.84
N LEU A 106 -11.49 14.86 10.38
CA LEU A 106 -11.79 14.53 8.99
C LEU A 106 -12.07 15.78 8.15
N GLN A 107 -11.45 15.86 6.96
CA GLN A 107 -11.76 16.82 5.90
C GLN A 107 -12.15 16.11 4.59
#